data_AF-A0A7S2QBY0-F1
#
_entry.id   AF-A0A7S2QBY0-F1
#
_cell.length_a   1.000
_cell.length_b   1.000
_cell.length_c   1.000
_cell.angle_alpha   90.00
_cell.angle_beta   90.00
_cell.angle_gamma   90.00
#
_symmetry.space_group_name_H-M   'P 1'
#
loop_
_entity.id
_entity.type
_entity.pdbx_description
1 polymer ?
#
loop_
_entity_poly.entity_id
_entity_poly.type
_entity_poly.pdbx_seq_one_letter_code
_entity_poly.pdbx_strand_id
1 'polypeptide(L)'
;GALGCPLRAPSVHYLSTEFVDEVERAGLSRRSTIHEVEPYVIRARGAQRDCPRDRRRGAAFVDVLDGPDRAGSATMMLSYTWGYTVGEIADALVAYCQQHGLDPKRTYVWMCCLCINQHRVQDSVAHGETVSFAEFSAEFGTRVKNIGHVLALMGSWERPAYITRAWCIYELFVAISTGCNLDIIMPPEQNQDLLRSIVDGDVLLQTVWLALESVDVRNAAASVASDLENIIAQVEQGPGCMHLNMTVRKKLKSWFVCAAERALSDLLERSKSDPSLRRTLDQGYFRTTRLMIDCGEEERALRLASEYHDDLCAAGEGHTRNAAAILSLKGKAQVCLADAEGAEASLDK
;
A
#
# COMPACT_ATOMS: atom_id res chain seq x y z
N GLY A 1 9.40 14.87 17.53
CA GLY A 1 10.86 14.80 17.38
C GLY A 1 11.44 16.18 17.51
N ALA A 2 12.71 16.30 17.91
CA ALA A 2 13.45 17.57 17.86
C ALA A 2 13.79 17.94 16.40
N LEU A 3 14.23 19.18 16.16
CA LEU A 3 14.80 19.58 14.87
C LEU A 3 16.07 18.75 14.58
N GLY A 4 16.24 18.33 13.33
CA GLY A 4 17.34 17.48 12.90
C GLY A 4 17.25 16.02 13.36
N CYS A 5 16.20 15.65 14.12
CA CYS A 5 15.94 14.26 14.45
C CYS A 5 15.62 13.48 13.14
N PRO A 6 16.31 12.38 12.84
CA PRO A 6 16.08 11.66 11.60
C PRO A 6 14.71 10.95 11.52
N LEU A 7 14.03 10.80 12.65
CA LEU A 7 12.66 10.30 12.77
C LEU A 7 11.62 11.43 12.87
N ARG A 8 11.99 12.68 12.58
CA ARG A 8 11.04 13.79 12.50
C ARG A 8 10.15 13.60 11.26
N ALA A 9 8.84 13.81 11.42
CA ALA A 9 7.87 13.69 10.34
C ALA A 9 6.77 14.76 10.44
N PRO A 10 6.19 15.21 9.31
CA PRO A 10 5.02 16.06 9.30
C PRO A 10 3.77 15.31 9.80
N SER A 11 2.81 16.05 10.37
CA SER A 11 1.51 15.50 10.75
C SER A 11 0.62 15.28 9.52
N VAL A 12 -0.32 14.33 9.61
CA VAL A 12 -1.34 14.15 8.55
C VAL A 12 -2.16 15.42 8.38
N HIS A 13 -2.46 16.14 9.47
CA HIS A 13 -3.16 17.43 9.41
C HIS A 13 -2.42 18.45 8.55
N TYR A 14 -1.11 18.63 8.74
CA TYR A 14 -0.31 19.56 7.92
C TYR A 14 -0.30 19.13 6.46
N LEU A 15 -0.09 17.84 6.20
CA LEU A 15 -0.05 17.27 4.85
C LEU A 15 -1.35 17.48 4.07
N SER A 16 -2.51 17.39 4.74
CA SER A 16 -3.82 17.53 4.09
C SER A 16 -4.37 18.94 4.08
N THR A 17 -3.72 19.90 4.74
CA THR A 17 -4.14 21.30 4.80
C THR A 17 -3.03 22.22 4.32
N GLU A 18 -2.15 22.68 5.22
CA GLU A 18 -1.14 23.71 4.95
C GLU A 18 -0.18 23.33 3.81
N PHE A 19 0.19 22.06 3.68
CA PHE A 19 1.05 21.61 2.58
C PHE A 19 0.34 21.72 1.22
N VAL A 20 -0.95 21.36 1.16
CA VAL A 20 -1.77 21.54 -0.06
C VAL A 20 -1.85 23.02 -0.42
N ASP A 21 -2.09 23.89 0.56
CA ASP A 21 -2.10 25.34 0.34
C ASP A 21 -0.74 25.87 -0.15
N GLU A 22 0.37 25.32 0.35
CA GLU A 22 1.72 25.67 -0.09
C GLU A 22 1.96 25.27 -1.56
N VAL A 23 1.45 24.10 -1.96
CA VAL A 23 1.51 23.62 -3.35
C VAL A 23 0.69 24.53 -4.27
N GLU A 24 -0.53 24.88 -3.88
CA GLU A 24 -1.41 25.75 -4.68
C GLU A 24 -0.85 27.18 -4.80
N ARG A 25 -0.28 27.73 -3.72
CA ARG A 25 0.39 29.04 -3.75
C ARG A 25 1.61 29.09 -4.66
N ALA A 26 2.24 27.94 -4.93
CA ALA A 26 3.34 27.84 -5.89
C ALA A 26 2.85 27.71 -7.36
N GLY A 27 1.55 27.79 -7.61
CA GLY A 27 0.96 27.65 -8.95
C GLY A 27 0.80 26.20 -9.41
N LEU A 28 0.96 25.24 -8.49
CA LEU A 28 0.69 23.82 -8.72
C LEU A 28 -0.71 23.46 -8.21
N SER A 29 -1.07 22.18 -8.19
CA SER A 29 -2.36 21.75 -7.68
C SER A 29 -2.25 20.44 -6.91
N ARG A 30 -3.35 20.01 -6.28
CA ARG A 30 -3.47 18.67 -5.69
C ARG A 30 -3.18 17.54 -6.69
N ARG A 31 -3.33 17.77 -8.00
CA ARG A 31 -3.02 16.79 -9.06
C ARG A 31 -1.56 16.78 -9.47
N SER A 32 -0.74 17.69 -8.95
CA SER A 32 0.70 17.68 -9.21
C SER A 32 1.35 16.53 -8.45
N THR A 33 2.23 15.83 -9.16
CA THR A 33 3.04 14.72 -8.64
C THR A 33 4.12 15.22 -7.70
N ILE A 34 4.64 14.34 -6.84
CA ILE A 34 5.78 14.69 -5.99
C ILE A 34 7.02 15.09 -6.82
N HIS A 35 7.19 14.52 -8.02
CA HIS A 35 8.23 14.97 -8.96
C HIS A 35 8.11 16.46 -9.33
N GLU A 36 6.89 16.96 -9.56
CA GLU A 36 6.66 18.37 -9.89
C GLU A 36 6.76 19.28 -8.66
N VAL A 37 6.33 18.78 -7.50
CA VAL A 37 6.25 19.54 -6.25
C VAL A 37 7.62 19.68 -5.57
N GLU A 38 8.51 18.69 -5.73
CA GLU A 38 9.79 18.66 -5.03
C GLU A 38 10.66 19.91 -5.25
N PRO A 39 10.98 20.33 -6.48
CA PRO A 39 11.93 21.42 -6.67
C PRO A 39 11.37 22.78 -6.26
N TYR A 40 10.07 23.01 -6.43
CA TYR A 40 9.45 24.33 -6.29
C TYR A 40 8.80 24.58 -4.93
N VAL A 41 8.43 23.52 -4.21
CA VAL A 41 7.77 23.63 -2.90
C VAL A 41 8.67 23.01 -1.84
N ILE A 42 8.99 21.72 -1.97
CA ILE A 42 9.66 20.95 -0.91
C ILE A 42 11.09 21.47 -0.69
N ARG A 43 11.92 21.46 -1.73
CA ARG A 43 13.31 21.91 -1.65
C ARG A 43 13.39 23.43 -1.50
N ALA A 44 12.52 24.17 -2.18
CA ALA A 44 12.47 25.62 -2.06
C ALA A 44 12.22 26.10 -0.62
N ARG A 45 11.37 25.41 0.14
CA ARG A 45 11.06 25.74 1.53
C ARG A 45 12.29 25.73 2.44
N GLY A 46 13.20 24.79 2.21
CA GLY A 46 14.44 24.60 2.99
C GLY A 46 15.63 25.44 2.53
N ALA A 47 15.57 26.04 1.34
CA ALA A 47 16.74 26.59 0.64
C ALA A 47 17.50 27.68 1.41
N GLN A 48 16.78 28.52 2.15
CA GLN A 48 17.36 29.65 2.90
C GLN A 48 17.54 29.36 4.40
N ARG A 49 17.44 28.09 4.80
CA ARG A 49 17.65 27.65 6.18
C ARG A 49 18.94 26.86 6.29
N ASP A 50 19.60 26.99 7.43
CA ASP A 50 20.75 26.14 7.74
C ASP A 50 20.21 24.83 8.30
N CYS A 51 20.69 23.72 7.74
CA CYS A 51 20.24 22.39 8.11
C CYS A 51 20.66 22.06 9.54
N PRO A 52 19.74 21.68 10.44
CA PRO A 52 20.08 21.38 11.83
C PRO A 52 20.92 20.09 11.97
N ARG A 53 21.02 19.27 10.92
CA ARG A 53 21.75 17.99 10.92
C ARG A 53 23.24 18.15 10.63
N ASP A 54 23.59 19.04 9.70
CA ASP A 54 24.97 19.20 9.18
C ASP A 54 25.49 20.65 9.18
N ARG A 55 24.66 21.61 9.60
CA ARG A 55 24.94 23.06 9.64
C ARG A 55 25.25 23.69 8.28
N ARG A 56 24.99 23.00 7.18
CA ARG A 56 25.14 23.52 5.81
C ARG A 56 23.84 24.18 5.34
N ARG A 57 23.93 25.10 4.37
CA ARG A 57 22.78 25.76 3.75
C ARG A 57 21.85 24.75 3.05
N GLY A 58 20.54 24.91 3.17
CA GLY A 58 19.53 24.01 2.63
C GLY A 58 19.13 22.92 3.62
N ALA A 59 17.99 23.08 4.28
CA ALA A 59 17.44 22.13 5.25
C ALA A 59 16.42 21.16 4.60
N ALA A 60 16.22 19.98 5.22
CA ALA A 60 15.08 19.13 4.85
C ALA A 60 13.76 19.85 5.15
N PHE A 61 12.71 19.56 4.37
CA PHE A 61 11.42 20.24 4.52
C PHE A 61 10.85 20.10 5.93
N VAL A 62 10.89 18.89 6.51
CA VAL A 62 10.37 18.66 7.86
C VAL A 62 11.10 19.46 8.95
N ASP A 63 12.35 19.85 8.70
CA ASP A 63 13.20 20.59 9.63
C ASP A 63 12.96 22.11 9.58
N VAL A 64 12.04 22.58 8.73
CA VAL A 64 11.57 23.98 8.74
C VAL A 64 10.16 24.13 9.31
N LEU A 65 9.54 23.03 9.72
CA LEU A 65 8.19 23.02 10.27
C LEU A 65 8.25 23.24 11.78
N ASP A 66 7.50 24.23 12.25
CA ASP A 66 7.38 24.59 13.66
C ASP A 66 5.97 24.31 14.20
N GLY A 67 5.92 23.74 15.41
CA GLY A 67 4.68 23.48 16.14
C GLY A 67 4.27 21.99 16.17
N PRO A 68 3.66 21.54 17.28
CA PRO A 68 3.31 20.14 17.48
C PRO A 68 2.20 19.65 16.53
N ASP A 69 1.35 20.57 16.04
CA ASP A 69 0.32 20.26 15.05
C ASP A 69 0.90 20.09 13.64
N ARG A 70 2.17 20.46 13.40
CA ARG A 70 2.83 20.38 12.08
C ARG A 70 3.86 19.27 11.97
N ALA A 71 4.67 19.07 13.01
CA ALA A 71 5.72 18.07 12.97
C ALA A 71 5.97 17.44 14.33
N GLY A 72 6.29 16.14 14.31
CA GLY A 72 6.41 15.29 15.48
C GLY A 72 7.41 14.17 15.26
N SER A 73 7.39 13.16 16.14
CA SER A 73 8.16 11.93 15.93
C SER A 73 7.30 11.02 15.07
N ALA A 74 7.88 10.46 14.01
CA ALA A 74 7.17 9.60 13.09
C ALA A 74 6.52 8.43 13.83
N THR A 75 5.21 8.28 13.62
CA THR A 75 4.44 7.13 14.08
C THR A 75 4.37 6.06 12.99
N MET A 76 4.50 6.48 11.73
CA MET A 76 4.41 5.62 10.55
C MET A 76 5.34 6.12 9.46
N MET A 77 5.73 5.22 8.56
CA MET A 77 6.45 5.53 7.33
C MET A 77 5.51 5.34 6.14
N LEU A 78 5.49 6.29 5.21
CA LEU A 78 4.82 6.11 3.92
C LEU A 78 5.81 5.55 2.90
N SER A 79 5.52 4.36 2.39
CA SER A 79 6.10 3.83 1.16
C SER A 79 5.17 4.19 0.00
N TYR A 80 5.71 4.84 -1.03
CA TYR A 80 4.95 5.37 -2.17
C TYR A 80 5.89 5.68 -3.35
N THR A 81 5.31 5.92 -4.53
CA THR A 81 6.07 6.42 -5.69
C THR A 81 5.92 7.93 -5.84
N TRP A 82 6.99 8.61 -6.26
CA TRP A 82 6.99 10.05 -6.50
C TRP A 82 6.11 10.48 -7.68
N GLY A 83 5.65 9.53 -8.50
CA GLY A 83 4.63 9.75 -9.52
C GLY A 83 3.21 9.93 -8.96
N TYR A 84 3.00 9.71 -7.66
CA TYR A 84 1.71 10.00 -7.03
C TYR A 84 1.52 11.48 -6.76
N THR A 85 0.27 11.88 -6.82
CA THR A 85 -0.16 13.26 -6.62
C THR A 85 -0.28 13.59 -5.13
N VAL A 86 -0.17 14.88 -4.82
CA VAL A 86 -0.34 15.38 -3.44
C VAL A 86 -1.73 15.02 -2.90
N GLY A 87 -2.76 15.12 -3.75
CA GLY A 87 -4.14 14.80 -3.40
C GLY A 87 -4.31 13.34 -3.01
N GLU A 88 -3.82 12.41 -3.83
CA GLU A 88 -3.89 10.96 -3.54
C GLU A 88 -3.25 10.62 -2.19
N ILE A 89 -2.07 11.18 -1.91
CA ILE A 89 -1.35 10.95 -0.64
C ILE A 89 -2.15 11.52 0.53
N ALA A 90 -2.57 12.79 0.44
CA ALA A 90 -3.31 13.46 1.50
C ALA A 90 -4.63 12.73 1.83
N ASP A 91 -5.40 12.37 0.80
CA ASP A 91 -6.72 11.76 0.95
C ASP A 91 -6.61 10.34 1.50
N ALA A 92 -5.61 9.56 1.06
CA ALA A 92 -5.35 8.23 1.61
C ALA A 92 -4.95 8.29 3.10
N LEU A 93 -4.11 9.24 3.49
CA LEU A 93 -3.68 9.40 4.90
C LEU A 93 -4.82 9.88 5.80
N VAL A 94 -5.66 10.80 5.31
CA VAL A 94 -6.85 11.25 6.05
C VAL A 94 -7.84 10.11 6.24
N ALA A 95 -8.13 9.34 5.18
CA ALA A 95 -9.00 8.19 5.25
C ALA A 95 -8.49 7.12 6.20
N TYR A 96 -7.17 6.86 6.19
CA TYR A 96 -6.54 5.96 7.16
C TYR A 96 -6.74 6.42 8.60
N CYS A 97 -6.52 7.72 8.89
CA CYS A 97 -6.76 8.24 10.24
C CYS A 97 -8.23 8.08 10.66
N GLN A 98 -9.18 8.34 9.78
CA GLN A 98 -10.61 8.18 10.05
C GLN A 98 -10.96 6.72 10.34
N GLN A 99 -10.50 5.78 9.50
CA GLN A 99 -10.77 4.36 9.64
C GLN A 99 -10.23 3.77 10.95
N HIS A 100 -9.09 4.28 11.42
CA HIS A 100 -8.41 3.78 12.61
C HIS A 100 -8.64 4.66 13.87
N GLY A 101 -9.51 5.69 13.79
CA GLY A 101 -9.79 6.59 14.91
C GLY A 101 -8.57 7.38 15.40
N LEU A 102 -7.62 7.67 14.51
CA LEU A 102 -6.40 8.41 14.83
C LEU A 102 -6.60 9.92 14.69
N ASP A 103 -5.97 10.71 15.55
CA ASP A 103 -5.95 12.18 15.44
C ASP A 103 -4.94 12.62 14.36
N PRO A 104 -5.38 13.23 13.23
CA PRO A 104 -4.47 13.69 12.18
C PRO A 104 -3.40 14.68 12.65
N LYS A 105 -3.62 15.42 13.75
CA LYS A 105 -2.64 16.34 14.33
C LYS A 105 -1.56 15.64 15.14
N ARG A 106 -1.76 14.36 15.50
CA ARG A 106 -0.85 13.53 16.31
C ARG A 106 -0.38 12.27 15.58
N THR A 107 -0.87 12.06 14.37
CA THR A 107 -0.36 11.05 13.43
C THR A 107 0.71 11.67 12.55
N TYR A 108 1.95 11.21 12.68
CA TYR A 108 3.11 11.78 11.97
C TYR A 108 3.71 10.78 10.99
N VAL A 109 3.74 11.16 9.72
CA VAL A 109 4.05 10.23 8.62
C VAL A 109 5.37 10.60 7.98
N TRP A 110 6.36 9.74 8.14
CA TRP A 110 7.67 9.92 7.51
C TRP A 110 7.54 9.67 6.01
N MET A 111 7.90 10.68 5.22
CA MET A 111 7.89 10.62 3.76
C MET A 111 9.27 10.98 3.24
N CYS A 112 9.81 10.16 2.33
CA CYS A 112 11.19 10.32 1.85
C CYS A 112 11.42 11.71 1.24
N CYS A 113 10.50 12.26 0.44
CA CYS A 113 10.68 13.58 -0.17
C CYS A 113 10.75 14.71 0.86
N LEU A 114 10.05 14.61 2.00
CA LEU A 114 9.96 15.67 3.01
C LEU A 114 11.01 15.53 4.12
N CYS A 115 11.39 14.29 4.44
CA CYS A 115 12.20 13.98 5.61
C CYS A 115 13.68 13.75 5.28
N ILE A 116 13.99 13.34 4.05
CA ILE A 116 15.36 13.34 3.52
C ILE A 116 15.69 14.75 3.04
N ASN A 117 16.92 15.21 3.32
CA ASN A 117 17.37 16.50 2.84
C ASN A 117 17.65 16.45 1.32
N GLN A 118 16.68 16.88 0.52
CA GLN A 118 16.78 16.87 -0.94
C GLN A 118 17.90 17.75 -1.47
N HIS A 119 18.35 18.78 -0.73
CA HIS A 119 19.52 19.55 -1.14
C HIS A 119 20.78 18.68 -1.22
N ARG A 120 20.97 17.77 -0.26
CA ARG A 120 22.14 16.88 -0.24
C ARG A 120 22.06 15.83 -1.33
N VAL A 121 20.86 15.30 -1.58
CA VAL A 121 20.64 14.37 -2.71
C VAL A 121 21.02 15.04 -4.03
N GLN A 122 20.56 16.27 -4.26
CA GLN A 122 20.89 17.02 -5.49
C GLN A 122 22.35 17.46 -5.55
N ASP A 123 22.96 17.86 -4.43
CA ASP A 123 24.38 18.18 -4.35
C ASP A 123 25.21 16.96 -4.80
N SER A 124 24.94 15.77 -4.25
CA SER A 124 25.64 14.53 -4.65
C SER A 124 25.46 14.20 -6.13
N VAL A 125 24.22 14.26 -6.63
CA VAL A 125 23.93 14.06 -8.07
C VAL A 125 24.71 15.04 -8.94
N ALA A 126 24.80 16.32 -8.55
CA ALA A 126 25.53 17.35 -9.31
C ALA A 126 27.04 17.11 -9.34
N HIS A 127 27.61 16.44 -8.33
CA HIS A 127 29.04 16.10 -8.28
C HIS A 127 29.34 14.73 -8.93
N GLY A 128 28.34 14.08 -9.55
CA GLY A 128 28.47 12.73 -10.08
C GLY A 128 28.66 11.67 -9.00
N GLU A 129 28.40 12.03 -7.74
CA GLU A 129 28.40 11.10 -6.62
C GLU A 129 27.02 10.44 -6.56
N THR A 130 26.98 9.15 -6.82
CA THR A 130 25.83 8.35 -6.40
C THR A 130 25.97 8.18 -4.89
N VAL A 131 25.05 8.76 -4.11
CA VAL A 131 24.92 8.39 -2.69
C VAL A 131 24.90 6.87 -2.63
N SER A 132 25.76 6.28 -1.79
CA SER A 132 25.95 4.85 -1.86
C SER A 132 24.63 4.16 -1.52
N PHE A 133 24.32 3.10 -2.26
CA PHE A 133 23.15 2.30 -1.93
C PHE A 133 23.21 1.78 -0.48
N ALA A 134 24.41 1.55 0.07
CA ALA A 134 24.59 1.21 1.47
C ALA A 134 24.07 2.31 2.41
N GLU A 135 24.32 3.59 2.12
CA GLU A 135 23.79 4.71 2.90
C GLU A 135 22.27 4.83 2.75
N PHE A 136 21.72 4.69 1.54
CA PHE A 136 20.27 4.75 1.32
C PHE A 136 19.52 3.56 1.91
N SER A 137 20.04 2.33 1.72
CA SER A 137 19.49 1.10 2.27
C SER A 137 19.62 1.05 3.79
N ALA A 138 20.73 1.53 4.36
CA ALA A 138 20.88 1.67 5.80
C ALA A 138 19.89 2.70 6.36
N GLU A 139 19.74 3.86 5.71
CA GLU A 139 18.78 4.87 6.12
C GLU A 139 17.36 4.28 6.10
N PHE A 140 16.96 3.63 5.00
CA PHE A 140 15.63 3.04 4.84
C PHE A 140 15.37 1.86 5.79
N GLY A 141 16.24 0.84 5.81
CA GLY A 141 16.09 -0.32 6.68
C GLY A 141 16.08 0.07 8.16
N THR A 142 16.83 1.12 8.51
CA THR A 142 16.80 1.73 9.85
C THR A 142 15.48 2.48 10.09
N ARG A 143 14.91 3.18 9.10
CA ARG A 143 13.59 3.84 9.24
C ARG A 143 12.47 2.82 9.44
N VAL A 144 12.38 1.78 8.62
CA VAL A 144 11.36 0.73 8.77
C VAL A 144 11.45 0.10 10.15
N LYS A 145 12.66 -0.30 10.59
CA LYS A 145 12.87 -0.91 11.90
C LYS A 145 12.57 0.03 13.07
N ASN A 146 12.99 1.30 13.00
CA ASN A 146 12.84 2.22 14.13
C ASN A 146 11.44 2.82 14.24
N ILE A 147 10.73 2.99 13.13
CA ILE A 147 9.34 3.46 13.13
C ILE A 147 8.40 2.29 13.43
N GLY A 148 8.68 1.10 12.90
CA GLY A 148 7.95 -0.13 13.18
C GLY A 148 6.58 -0.25 12.50
N HIS A 149 6.17 0.76 11.71
CA HIS A 149 4.90 0.78 10.98
C HIS A 149 5.06 1.41 9.60
N VAL A 150 4.71 0.66 8.56
CA VAL A 150 4.75 1.07 7.15
C VAL A 150 3.34 1.13 6.58
N LEU A 151 3.03 2.24 5.92
CA LEU A 151 1.88 2.44 5.06
C LEU A 151 2.33 2.32 3.60
N ALA A 152 1.92 1.26 2.91
CA ALA A 152 2.16 1.10 1.48
C ALA A 152 0.98 1.71 0.70
N LEU A 153 1.21 2.84 0.03
CA LEU A 153 0.18 3.51 -0.75
C LEU A 153 0.05 2.88 -2.13
N MET A 154 -1.11 2.28 -2.41
CA MET A 154 -1.50 1.83 -3.75
C MET A 154 -2.38 2.90 -4.40
N GLY A 155 -1.79 3.72 -5.28
CA GLY A 155 -2.51 4.81 -5.95
C GLY A 155 -3.56 4.34 -6.97
N SER A 156 -3.46 3.11 -7.48
CA SER A 156 -4.50 2.46 -8.27
C SER A 156 -4.50 0.96 -7.99
N TRP A 157 -5.67 0.36 -7.84
CA TRP A 157 -5.78 -1.08 -7.62
C TRP A 157 -5.66 -1.89 -8.91
N GLU A 158 -6.04 -1.32 -10.06
CA GLU A 158 -6.02 -2.02 -11.35
C GLU A 158 -4.63 -2.12 -11.97
N ARG A 159 -3.89 -1.01 -11.92
CA ARG A 159 -2.53 -0.90 -12.46
C ARG A 159 -1.66 -0.18 -11.44
N PRO A 160 -1.35 -0.81 -10.30
CA PRO A 160 -0.63 -0.16 -9.22
C PRO A 160 0.79 0.21 -9.65
N ALA A 161 1.03 1.50 -9.88
CA ALA A 161 2.39 1.99 -10.16
C ALA A 161 3.37 1.65 -9.02
N TYR A 162 2.89 1.50 -7.78
CA TYR A 162 3.68 1.10 -6.63
C TYR A 162 4.47 -0.20 -6.89
N ILE A 163 3.82 -1.24 -7.41
CA ILE A 163 4.46 -2.55 -7.61
C ILE A 163 5.31 -2.63 -8.88
N THR A 164 5.46 -1.53 -9.61
CA THR A 164 6.37 -1.43 -10.75
C THR A 164 7.63 -0.64 -10.41
N ARG A 165 7.80 -0.20 -9.15
CA ARG A 165 8.96 0.56 -8.69
C ARG A 165 9.85 -0.30 -7.80
N ALA A 166 11.13 -0.40 -8.16
CA ALA A 166 12.09 -1.29 -7.48
C ALA A 166 12.17 -1.01 -5.98
N TRP A 167 12.27 0.28 -5.61
CA TRP A 167 12.22 0.73 -4.23
C TRP A 167 10.93 0.28 -3.54
N CYS A 168 9.74 0.67 -4.02
CA CYS A 168 8.47 0.30 -3.37
C CYS A 168 8.28 -1.21 -3.15
N ILE A 169 8.69 -2.06 -4.10
CA ILE A 169 8.66 -3.52 -3.94
C ILE A 169 9.64 -3.96 -2.84
N TYR A 170 10.87 -3.45 -2.87
CA TYR A 170 11.89 -3.74 -1.84
C TYR A 170 11.45 -3.26 -0.45
N GLU A 171 10.88 -2.07 -0.35
CA GLU A 171 10.37 -1.48 0.89
C GLU A 171 9.26 -2.35 1.51
N LEU A 172 8.32 -2.80 0.67
CA LEU A 172 7.25 -3.70 1.07
C LEU A 172 7.81 -5.04 1.54
N PHE A 173 8.78 -5.61 0.81
CA PHE A 173 9.44 -6.84 1.18
C PHE A 173 10.14 -6.74 2.54
N VAL A 174 10.95 -5.69 2.75
CA VAL A 174 11.64 -5.46 4.03
C VAL A 174 10.64 -5.32 5.18
N ALA A 175 9.53 -4.60 4.99
CA ALA A 175 8.48 -4.46 6.00
C ALA A 175 7.88 -5.83 6.39
N ILE A 176 7.60 -6.68 5.40
CA ILE A 176 7.08 -8.05 5.64
C ILE A 176 8.13 -8.90 6.36
N SER A 177 9.37 -8.93 5.88
CA SER A 177 10.43 -9.80 6.42
C SER A 177 10.91 -9.39 7.81
N THR A 178 10.73 -8.12 8.20
CA THR A 178 11.09 -7.63 9.54
C THR A 178 9.96 -7.73 10.55
N GLY A 179 8.77 -8.16 10.13
CA GLY A 179 7.60 -8.24 11.02
C GLY A 179 7.09 -6.87 11.48
N CYS A 180 7.38 -5.79 10.73
CA CYS A 180 6.81 -4.48 11.03
C CYS A 180 5.30 -4.48 10.79
N ASN A 181 4.59 -3.60 11.50
CA ASN A 181 3.19 -3.33 11.18
C ASN A 181 3.12 -2.80 9.74
N LEU A 182 2.24 -3.39 8.93
CA LEU A 182 2.16 -3.09 7.51
C LEU A 182 0.70 -3.02 7.07
N ASP A 183 0.28 -1.82 6.72
CA ASP A 183 -1.02 -1.55 6.10
C ASP A 183 -0.84 -1.12 4.66
N ILE A 184 -1.65 -1.69 3.77
CA ILE A 184 -1.78 -1.21 2.40
C ILE A 184 -2.99 -0.27 2.37
N ILE A 185 -2.74 0.98 1.98
CA ILE A 185 -3.74 2.04 1.92
C ILE A 185 -3.98 2.45 0.47
N MET A 186 -5.16 3.01 0.21
CA MET A 186 -5.53 3.53 -1.11
C MET A 186 -6.25 4.87 -0.96
N PRO A 187 -6.19 5.74 -2.00
CA PRO A 187 -7.08 6.87 -2.08
C PRO A 187 -8.55 6.43 -1.97
N PRO A 188 -9.44 7.20 -1.33
CA PRO A 188 -10.84 6.82 -1.14
C PRO A 188 -11.58 6.49 -2.44
N GLU A 189 -11.27 7.19 -3.52
CA GLU A 189 -11.85 6.93 -4.85
C GLU A 189 -11.47 5.55 -5.40
N GLN A 190 -10.24 5.10 -5.18
CA GLN A 190 -9.77 3.78 -5.60
C GLN A 190 -10.35 2.66 -4.74
N ASN A 191 -10.51 2.91 -3.43
CA ASN A 191 -11.27 2.01 -2.57
C ASN A 191 -12.71 1.86 -3.10
N GLN A 192 -13.42 2.97 -3.35
CA GLN A 192 -14.78 2.92 -3.88
C GLN A 192 -14.87 2.21 -5.23
N ASP A 193 -13.90 2.43 -6.10
CA ASP A 193 -13.85 1.79 -7.41
C ASP A 193 -13.60 0.28 -7.31
N LEU A 194 -12.65 -0.15 -6.46
CA LEU A 194 -12.46 -1.56 -6.14
C LEU A 194 -13.74 -2.19 -5.58
N LEU A 195 -14.40 -1.51 -4.64
CA LEU A 195 -15.67 -1.96 -4.07
C LEU A 195 -16.73 -2.15 -5.17
N ARG A 196 -16.90 -1.18 -6.07
CA ARG A 196 -17.82 -1.30 -7.21
C ARG A 196 -17.44 -2.46 -8.13
N SER A 197 -16.14 -2.68 -8.38
CA SER A 197 -15.67 -3.77 -9.23
C SER A 197 -15.96 -5.15 -8.62
N ILE A 198 -15.86 -5.29 -7.29
CA ILE A 198 -16.28 -6.51 -6.57
C ILE A 198 -17.77 -6.78 -6.73
N VAL A 199 -18.56 -5.71 -6.61
CA VAL A 199 -20.02 -5.76 -6.55
C VAL A 199 -20.65 -5.92 -7.94
N ASP A 200 -20.13 -5.22 -8.95
CA ASP A 200 -20.75 -5.07 -10.28
C ASP A 200 -19.85 -5.52 -11.44
N GLY A 201 -18.54 -5.68 -11.24
CA GLY A 201 -17.56 -5.90 -12.32
C GLY A 201 -17.30 -7.37 -12.68
N ASP A 202 -17.35 -7.69 -13.98
CA ASP A 202 -16.91 -9.00 -14.51
C ASP A 202 -15.39 -9.10 -14.69
N VAL A 203 -14.66 -7.98 -14.59
CA VAL A 203 -13.22 -7.89 -14.86
C VAL A 203 -12.34 -7.95 -13.61
N LEU A 204 -12.91 -7.86 -12.40
CA LEU A 204 -12.14 -7.80 -11.14
C LEU A 204 -11.06 -8.88 -11.07
N LEU A 205 -11.44 -10.15 -11.25
CA LEU A 205 -10.54 -11.28 -11.08
C LEU A 205 -9.36 -11.22 -12.06
N GLN A 206 -9.65 -10.86 -13.33
CA GLN A 206 -8.62 -10.72 -14.35
C GLN A 206 -7.68 -9.56 -14.02
N THR A 207 -8.23 -8.42 -13.60
CA THR A 207 -7.45 -7.23 -13.25
C THR A 207 -6.55 -7.48 -12.03
N VAL A 208 -7.08 -8.08 -10.97
CA VAL A 208 -6.31 -8.45 -9.77
C VAL A 208 -5.21 -9.45 -10.14
N TRP A 209 -5.52 -10.45 -10.95
CA TRP A 209 -4.53 -11.43 -11.41
C TRP A 209 -3.39 -10.77 -12.19
N LEU A 210 -3.70 -9.91 -13.16
CA LEU A 210 -2.70 -9.17 -13.94
C LEU A 210 -1.84 -8.26 -13.06
N ALA A 211 -2.43 -7.58 -12.07
CA ALA A 211 -1.69 -6.77 -11.12
C ALA A 211 -0.70 -7.63 -10.32
N LEU A 212 -1.16 -8.76 -9.77
CA LEU A 212 -0.31 -9.67 -8.99
C LEU A 212 0.81 -10.31 -9.82
N GLU A 213 0.54 -10.72 -11.05
CA GLU A 213 1.56 -11.29 -11.96
C GLU A 213 2.62 -10.28 -12.36
N SER A 214 2.25 -8.99 -12.46
CA SER A 214 3.17 -7.92 -12.83
C SER A 214 4.27 -7.62 -11.79
N VAL A 215 4.14 -8.14 -10.57
CA VAL A 215 5.14 -7.97 -9.52
C VAL A 215 6.41 -8.73 -9.89
N ASP A 216 7.42 -8.01 -10.37
CA ASP A 216 8.76 -8.54 -10.57
C ASP A 216 9.81 -7.47 -10.35
N VAL A 217 10.59 -7.59 -9.28
CA VAL A 217 11.64 -6.62 -8.92
C VAL A 217 12.69 -6.47 -10.03
N ARG A 218 12.98 -7.51 -10.81
CA ARG A 218 14.00 -7.45 -11.88
C ARG A 218 13.53 -6.62 -13.08
N ASN A 219 12.21 -6.53 -13.27
CA ASN A 219 11.59 -5.74 -14.33
C ASN A 219 11.03 -4.40 -13.82
N ALA A 220 11.29 -4.07 -12.56
CA ALA A 220 10.80 -2.84 -11.94
C ALA A 220 11.65 -1.62 -12.36
N ALA A 221 11.03 -0.45 -12.34
CA ALA A 221 11.67 0.81 -12.66
C ALA A 221 12.35 1.43 -11.43
N ALA A 222 13.55 1.98 -11.63
CA ALA A 222 14.22 2.89 -10.72
C ALA A 222 14.58 4.17 -11.47
N SER A 223 14.52 5.32 -10.80
CA SER A 223 14.88 6.61 -11.43
C SER A 223 16.40 6.73 -11.62
N VAL A 224 17.17 6.04 -10.79
CA VAL A 224 18.61 5.87 -10.93
C VAL A 224 18.87 4.41 -11.25
N ALA A 225 19.49 4.13 -12.41
CA ALA A 225 19.65 2.75 -12.88
C ALA A 225 20.45 1.87 -11.91
N SER A 226 21.49 2.43 -11.28
CA SER A 226 22.30 1.73 -10.29
C SER A 226 21.51 1.36 -9.03
N ASP A 227 20.42 2.05 -8.68
CA ASP A 227 19.58 1.65 -7.54
C ASP A 227 18.99 0.26 -7.78
N LEU A 228 18.49 -0.02 -9.00
CA LEU A 228 17.93 -1.33 -9.32
C LEU A 228 18.99 -2.43 -9.20
N GLU A 229 20.18 -2.19 -9.78
CA GLU A 229 21.30 -3.14 -9.71
C GLU A 229 21.68 -3.44 -8.26
N ASN A 230 21.75 -2.40 -7.42
CA ASN A 230 22.10 -2.54 -6.02
C ASN A 230 21.01 -3.23 -5.19
N ILE A 231 19.72 -2.92 -5.43
CA ILE A 231 18.59 -3.62 -4.80
C ILE A 231 18.65 -5.11 -5.13
N ILE A 232 18.81 -5.45 -6.42
CA ILE A 232 18.94 -6.84 -6.87
C ILE A 232 20.13 -7.49 -6.17
N ALA A 233 21.32 -6.87 -6.20
CA ALA A 233 22.51 -7.41 -5.57
C ALA A 233 22.33 -7.66 -4.06
N GLN A 234 21.68 -6.75 -3.34
CA GLN A 234 21.41 -6.91 -1.91
C GLN A 234 20.40 -8.04 -1.64
N VAL A 235 19.35 -8.14 -2.44
CA VAL A 235 18.33 -9.18 -2.29
C VAL A 235 18.90 -10.56 -2.60
N GLU A 236 19.79 -10.67 -3.60
CA GLU A 236 20.49 -11.91 -3.96
C GLU A 236 21.53 -12.33 -2.91
N GLN A 237 22.06 -11.41 -2.10
CA GLN A 237 22.86 -11.78 -0.91
C GLN A 237 21.99 -12.39 0.21
N GLY A 238 20.68 -12.20 0.15
CA GLY A 238 19.71 -12.75 1.09
C GLY A 238 18.88 -13.88 0.45
N PRO A 239 17.53 -13.81 0.50
CA PRO A 239 16.67 -14.90 0.03
C PRO A 239 16.44 -14.93 -1.49
N GLY A 240 17.00 -13.98 -2.24
CA GLY A 240 16.91 -13.92 -3.69
C GLY A 240 15.63 -13.27 -4.22
N CYS A 241 15.68 -12.76 -5.46
CA CYS A 241 14.58 -11.98 -6.03
C CYS A 241 13.28 -12.79 -6.19
N MET A 242 13.39 -14.11 -6.42
CA MET A 242 12.22 -14.98 -6.52
C MET A 242 11.43 -15.00 -5.21
N HIS A 243 12.12 -15.15 -4.07
CA HIS A 243 11.49 -15.13 -2.76
C HIS A 243 10.86 -13.78 -2.45
N LEU A 244 11.56 -12.68 -2.80
CA LEU A 244 11.01 -11.33 -2.68
C LEU A 244 9.71 -11.18 -3.47
N ASN A 245 9.70 -11.55 -4.76
CA ASN A 245 8.54 -11.46 -5.62
C ASN A 245 7.37 -12.29 -5.05
N MET A 246 7.62 -13.53 -4.63
CA MET A 246 6.59 -14.40 -4.03
C MET A 246 6.02 -13.83 -2.73
N THR A 247 6.89 -13.27 -1.87
CA THR A 247 6.50 -12.68 -0.58
C THR A 247 5.57 -11.48 -0.79
N VAL A 248 5.94 -10.57 -1.70
CA VAL A 248 5.12 -9.41 -2.03
C VAL A 248 3.79 -9.83 -2.66
N ARG A 249 3.81 -10.76 -3.62
CA ARG A 249 2.59 -11.30 -4.25
C ARG A 249 1.65 -11.92 -3.23
N LYS A 250 2.16 -12.73 -2.28
CA LYS A 250 1.36 -13.34 -1.22
C LYS A 250 0.70 -12.28 -0.34
N LYS A 251 1.43 -11.24 0.07
CA LYS A 251 0.86 -10.14 0.87
C LYS A 251 -0.24 -9.38 0.12
N LEU A 252 -0.03 -9.09 -1.17
CA LEU A 252 -1.03 -8.39 -1.99
C LEU A 252 -2.28 -9.24 -2.23
N LYS A 253 -2.13 -10.55 -2.47
CA LYS A 253 -3.24 -11.51 -2.56
C LYS A 253 -4.13 -11.45 -1.32
N SER A 254 -3.52 -11.62 -0.14
CA SER A 254 -4.25 -11.59 1.12
C SER A 254 -4.94 -10.24 1.36
N TRP A 255 -4.30 -9.13 0.97
CA TRP A 255 -4.90 -7.81 1.05
C TRP A 255 -6.12 -7.63 0.13
N PHE A 256 -6.06 -8.07 -1.14
CA PHE A 256 -7.20 -8.04 -2.06
C PHE A 256 -8.38 -8.85 -1.52
N VAL A 257 -8.10 -10.03 -0.93
CA VAL A 257 -9.14 -10.85 -0.30
C VAL A 257 -9.78 -10.10 0.88
N CYS A 258 -8.98 -9.51 1.78
CA CYS A 258 -9.51 -8.70 2.88
C CYS A 258 -10.33 -7.49 2.41
N ALA A 259 -9.93 -6.84 1.31
CA ALA A 259 -10.69 -5.75 0.72
C ALA A 259 -12.05 -6.23 0.17
N ALA A 260 -12.08 -7.39 -0.49
CA ALA A 260 -13.29 -8.00 -1.00
C ALA A 260 -14.28 -8.44 0.09
N GLU A 261 -13.77 -9.03 1.19
CA GLU A 261 -14.61 -9.38 2.34
C GLU A 261 -15.27 -8.15 2.98
N ARG A 262 -14.52 -7.05 3.14
CA ARG A 262 -15.08 -5.80 3.67
C ARG A 262 -16.17 -5.26 2.75
N ALA A 263 -15.92 -5.27 1.44
CA ALA A 263 -16.90 -4.86 0.43
C ALA A 263 -18.20 -5.67 0.53
N LEU A 264 -18.05 -6.98 0.65
CA LEU A 264 -19.17 -7.90 0.75
C LEU A 264 -19.95 -7.70 2.06
N SER A 265 -19.25 -7.43 3.16
CA SER A 265 -19.87 -7.14 4.46
C SER A 265 -20.69 -5.85 4.41
N ASP A 266 -20.16 -4.77 3.81
CA ASP A 266 -20.89 -3.51 3.63
C ASP A 266 -22.12 -3.69 2.73
N LEU A 267 -21.99 -4.49 1.66
CA LEU A 267 -23.11 -4.84 0.79
C LEU A 267 -24.18 -5.65 1.52
N LEU A 268 -23.78 -6.61 2.34
CA LEU A 268 -24.68 -7.41 3.17
C LEU A 268 -25.51 -6.51 4.08
N GLU A 269 -24.88 -5.59 4.82
CA GLU A 269 -25.59 -4.65 5.69
C GLU A 269 -26.59 -3.77 4.92
N ARG A 270 -26.18 -3.24 3.76
CA ARG A 270 -27.07 -2.44 2.90
C ARG A 270 -28.26 -3.25 2.38
N SER A 271 -28.04 -4.50 1.99
CA SER A 271 -29.08 -5.39 1.46
C SER A 271 -30.20 -5.68 2.46
N LYS A 272 -29.92 -5.62 3.77
CA LYS A 272 -30.95 -5.76 4.82
C LYS A 272 -32.01 -4.65 4.73
N SER A 273 -31.63 -3.47 4.27
CA SER A 273 -32.51 -2.30 4.11
C SER A 273 -33.05 -2.12 2.69
N ASP A 274 -32.41 -2.75 1.70
CA ASP A 274 -32.75 -2.62 0.28
C ASP A 274 -32.78 -4.00 -0.41
N PRO A 275 -33.97 -4.62 -0.52
CA PRO A 275 -34.13 -5.92 -1.18
C PRO A 275 -33.71 -5.95 -2.65
N SER A 276 -33.61 -4.80 -3.33
CA SER A 276 -33.17 -4.74 -4.72
C SER A 276 -31.71 -5.18 -4.89
N LEU A 277 -30.92 -5.10 -3.82
CA LEU A 277 -29.50 -5.49 -3.79
C LEU A 277 -29.29 -7.00 -3.72
N ARG A 278 -30.34 -7.82 -3.59
CA ARG A 278 -30.20 -9.28 -3.42
C ARG A 278 -29.35 -9.92 -4.53
N ARG A 279 -29.66 -9.63 -5.79
CA ARG A 279 -28.91 -10.20 -6.92
C ARG A 279 -27.43 -9.82 -6.87
N THR A 280 -27.16 -8.57 -6.50
CA THR A 280 -25.81 -8.02 -6.37
C THR A 280 -25.07 -8.67 -5.20
N LEU A 281 -25.74 -8.94 -4.09
CA LEU A 281 -25.19 -9.69 -2.95
C LEU A 281 -24.75 -11.09 -3.36
N ASP A 282 -25.61 -11.81 -4.08
CA ASP A 282 -25.31 -13.17 -4.56
C ASP A 282 -24.07 -13.20 -5.47
N GLN A 283 -23.94 -12.20 -6.35
CA GLN A 283 -22.75 -12.02 -7.19
C GLN A 283 -21.50 -11.67 -6.38
N GLY A 284 -21.65 -10.83 -5.35
CA GLY A 284 -20.58 -10.48 -4.42
C GLY A 284 -20.02 -11.70 -3.68
N TYR A 285 -20.88 -12.57 -3.14
CA TYR A 285 -20.45 -13.82 -2.50
C TYR A 285 -19.72 -14.73 -3.47
N PHE A 286 -20.24 -14.90 -4.70
CA PHE A 286 -19.59 -15.72 -5.72
C PHE A 286 -18.20 -15.19 -6.09
N ARG A 287 -18.08 -13.89 -6.40
CA ARG A 287 -16.82 -13.27 -6.83
C ARG A 287 -15.79 -13.25 -5.70
N THR A 288 -16.21 -12.95 -4.47
CA THR A 288 -15.32 -12.94 -3.30
C THR A 288 -14.80 -14.34 -2.98
N THR A 289 -15.68 -15.34 -2.97
CA THR A 289 -15.28 -16.75 -2.77
C THR A 289 -14.32 -17.21 -3.87
N ARG A 290 -14.60 -16.83 -5.13
CA ARG A 290 -13.73 -17.16 -6.25
C ARG A 290 -12.35 -16.51 -6.12
N LEU A 291 -12.30 -15.23 -5.74
CA LEU A 291 -11.06 -14.51 -5.50
C LEU A 291 -10.23 -15.17 -4.39
N MET A 292 -10.87 -15.61 -3.31
CA MET A 292 -10.19 -16.35 -2.23
C MET A 292 -9.50 -17.62 -2.73
N ILE A 293 -10.22 -18.42 -3.54
CA ILE A 293 -9.65 -19.64 -4.15
C ILE A 293 -8.46 -19.27 -5.04
N ASP A 294 -8.63 -18.31 -5.94
CA ASP A 294 -7.59 -17.91 -6.90
C ASP A 294 -6.37 -17.26 -6.17
N CYS A 295 -6.56 -16.76 -4.95
CA CYS A 295 -5.51 -16.21 -4.09
C CYS A 295 -4.83 -17.26 -3.18
N GLY A 296 -5.30 -18.50 -3.13
CA GLY A 296 -4.77 -19.52 -2.22
C GLY A 296 -5.20 -19.31 -0.76
N GLU A 297 -6.43 -18.83 -0.55
CA GLU A 297 -7.05 -18.61 0.76
C GLU A 297 -8.25 -19.57 0.91
N GLU A 298 -8.00 -20.86 0.67
CA GLU A 298 -9.02 -21.92 0.53
C GLU A 298 -9.87 -22.09 1.79
N GLU A 299 -9.28 -22.00 2.98
CA GLU A 299 -10.03 -22.09 4.23
C GLU A 299 -11.06 -20.97 4.37
N ARG A 300 -10.69 -19.73 3.99
CA ARG A 300 -11.59 -18.58 4.01
C ARG A 300 -12.69 -18.75 2.97
N ALA A 301 -12.33 -19.21 1.77
CA ALA A 301 -13.30 -19.51 0.72
C ALA A 301 -14.32 -20.57 1.17
N LEU A 302 -13.85 -21.63 1.82
CA LEU A 302 -14.68 -22.71 2.32
C LEU A 302 -15.66 -22.23 3.40
N ARG A 303 -15.19 -21.40 4.33
CA ARG A 303 -16.06 -20.79 5.36
C ARG A 303 -17.13 -19.92 4.73
N LEU A 304 -16.73 -18.94 3.90
CA LEU A 304 -17.65 -17.99 3.27
C LEU A 304 -18.69 -18.69 2.40
N ALA A 305 -18.27 -19.65 1.57
CA ALA A 305 -19.17 -20.41 0.71
C ALA A 305 -20.14 -21.30 1.50
N SER A 306 -19.70 -21.85 2.64
CA SER A 306 -20.54 -22.70 3.48
C SER A 306 -21.61 -21.89 4.18
N GLU A 307 -21.22 -20.79 4.85
CA GLU A 307 -22.16 -19.90 5.56
C GLU A 307 -23.25 -19.41 4.60
N TYR A 308 -22.85 -18.89 3.44
CA TYR A 308 -23.80 -18.34 2.49
C TYR A 308 -24.67 -19.40 1.81
N HIS A 309 -24.14 -20.60 1.54
CA HIS A 309 -24.96 -21.71 1.04
C HIS A 309 -26.02 -22.13 2.07
N ASP A 310 -25.66 -22.17 3.35
CA ASP A 310 -26.58 -22.54 4.42
C ASP A 310 -27.68 -21.48 4.59
N ASP A 311 -27.34 -20.20 4.44
CA ASP A 311 -28.31 -19.09 4.39
C ASP A 311 -29.29 -19.24 3.22
N LEU A 312 -28.81 -19.60 2.02
CA LEU A 312 -29.67 -19.87 0.86
C LEU A 312 -30.60 -21.06 1.11
N CYS A 313 -30.11 -22.14 1.73
CA CYS A 313 -30.94 -23.29 2.10
C CYS A 313 -32.01 -22.90 3.13
N ALA A 314 -31.65 -22.13 4.16
CA ALA A 314 -32.58 -21.65 5.18
C ALA A 314 -33.67 -20.74 4.59
N ALA A 315 -33.36 -19.99 3.54
CA ALA A 315 -34.31 -19.17 2.79
C ALA A 315 -35.19 -19.97 1.81
N GLY A 316 -35.01 -21.29 1.69
CA GLY A 316 -35.71 -22.13 0.70
C GLY A 316 -35.16 -22.01 -0.73
N GLU A 317 -33.98 -21.40 -0.89
CA GLU A 317 -33.32 -21.11 -2.17
C GLU A 317 -32.19 -22.12 -2.51
N GLY A 318 -32.07 -23.22 -1.76
CA GLY A 318 -31.01 -24.23 -1.96
C GLY A 318 -31.02 -24.91 -3.34
N HIS A 319 -32.12 -24.83 -4.08
CA HIS A 319 -32.25 -25.38 -5.44
C HIS A 319 -31.97 -24.36 -6.55
N THR A 320 -31.66 -23.11 -6.19
CA THR A 320 -31.41 -22.05 -7.17
C THR A 320 -30.07 -22.24 -7.88
N ARG A 321 -29.93 -21.59 -9.05
CA ARG A 321 -28.66 -21.53 -9.77
C ARG A 321 -27.54 -20.90 -8.93
N ASN A 322 -27.88 -19.96 -8.05
CA ASN A 322 -26.92 -19.28 -7.18
C ASN A 322 -26.41 -20.25 -6.10
N ALA A 323 -27.30 -20.99 -5.44
CA ALA A 323 -26.91 -22.03 -4.48
C ALA A 323 -26.00 -23.09 -5.13
N ALA A 324 -26.34 -23.56 -6.34
CA ALA A 324 -25.49 -24.50 -7.08
C ALA A 324 -24.11 -23.92 -7.43
N ALA A 325 -24.03 -22.64 -7.81
CA ALA A 325 -22.77 -21.96 -8.12
C ALA A 325 -21.86 -21.83 -6.88
N ILE A 326 -22.43 -21.44 -5.73
CA ILE A 326 -21.70 -21.36 -4.46
C ILE A 326 -21.26 -22.75 -3.99
N LEU A 327 -22.13 -23.77 -4.10
CA LEU A 327 -21.78 -25.16 -3.78
C LEU A 327 -20.62 -25.68 -4.65
N SER A 328 -20.58 -25.29 -5.92
CA SER A 328 -19.44 -25.60 -6.80
C SER A 328 -18.15 -24.95 -6.32
N LEU A 329 -18.18 -23.69 -5.89
CA LEU A 329 -17.01 -23.02 -5.31
C LEU A 329 -16.57 -23.66 -3.99
N LYS A 330 -17.52 -24.03 -3.13
CA LYS A 330 -17.27 -24.78 -1.89
C LYS A 330 -16.51 -26.08 -2.19
N GLY A 331 -16.98 -26.87 -3.14
CA GLY A 331 -16.31 -28.11 -3.55
C GLY A 331 -14.91 -27.87 -4.11
N LYS A 332 -14.71 -26.81 -4.90
CA LYS A 332 -13.37 -26.43 -5.39
C LYS A 332 -12.42 -26.07 -4.25
N ALA A 333 -12.87 -25.26 -3.28
CA ALA A 333 -12.07 -24.90 -2.11
C ALA A 333 -11.64 -26.13 -1.30
N GLN A 334 -12.54 -27.12 -1.12
CA GLN A 334 -12.23 -28.37 -0.43
C GLN A 334 -11.16 -29.20 -1.14
N VAL A 335 -11.25 -29.31 -2.47
CA VAL A 335 -10.23 -30.04 -3.26
C VAL A 335 -8.88 -29.35 -3.14
N CYS A 336 -8.82 -28.03 -3.34
CA CYS A 336 -7.57 -27.27 -3.23
C CYS A 336 -6.95 -27.36 -1.83
N LEU A 337 -7.77 -27.34 -0.77
CA LEU A 337 -7.28 -27.48 0.61
C LEU A 337 -6.69 -28.87 0.86
N ALA A 338 -7.36 -29.93 0.41
CA ALA A 338 -6.86 -31.30 0.54
C ALA A 338 -5.56 -31.53 -0.24
N ASP A 339 -5.44 -30.94 -1.44
CA ASP A 339 -4.21 -30.99 -2.25
C ASP A 339 -3.04 -30.28 -1.54
N ALA A 340 -3.30 -29.14 -0.88
CA ALA A 340 -2.30 -28.40 -0.12
C ALA A 340 -1.80 -29.19 1.11
N GLU A 341 -2.72 -29.76 1.89
CA GLU A 341 -2.38 -30.61 3.05
C GLU A 341 -1.57 -31.86 2.63
N GLY A 342 -1.94 -32.48 1.50
CA GLY A 342 -1.21 -33.62 0.95
C GLY A 342 0.21 -33.28 0.49
N ALA A 343 0.41 -32.07 -0.04
CA ALA A 343 1.72 -31.57 -0.44
C ALA A 343 2.63 -31.30 0.77
N GLU A 344 2.10 -30.69 1.84
CA GLU A 344 2.86 -30.44 3.07
C GLU A 344 3.28 -31.76 3.76
N ALA A 345 2.38 -32.73 3.87
CA ALA A 345 2.68 -34.04 4.44
C ALA A 345 3.72 -34.86 3.63
N SER A 346 3.97 -34.48 2.38
CA SER A 346 4.98 -35.09 1.51
C SER A 346 6.35 -34.41 1.60
N LEU A 347 6.42 -33.18 2.10
CA LEU A 347 7.67 -32.43 2.31
C LEU A 347 8.31 -32.73 3.69
N ASP A 348 7.51 -33.20 4.65
CA ASP A 348 7.96 -33.61 6.00
C ASP A 348 8.44 -35.09 6.07
N LYS A 349 8.56 -35.77 4.93
CA LYS A 349 9.13 -37.12 4.78
C LYS A 349 10.39 -37.07 3.93
#